data_AF-A0A3S1NZH1-F1
#
_entry.id   AF-A0A3S1NZH1-F1
#
_cell.length_a   1.000
_cell.length_b   1.000
_cell.length_c   1.000
_cell.angle_alpha   90.00
_cell.angle_beta   90.00
_cell.angle_gamma   90.00
#
_symmetry.space_group_name_H-M   'P 1'
#
loop_
_entity.id
_entity.type
_entity.pdbx_description
1 polymer ?
#
loop_
_entity_poly.entity_id
_entity_poly.type
_entity_poly.pdbx_seq_one_letter_code
_entity_poly.pdbx_strand_id
1 'polypeptide(L)'
;ANTWTVNNCFATHMQKGRVFIMGDAAHRHPPSNGLGSNTSIQDGFNLAWKLAKVVKGQAGVGLLDSFSAERAPIARQIVTRANQSIAEFGPIFEALGMDGGVDHDKIHRNMEARADATPVAEAQREALRKAIAFKKYEFDAHGVEMNQRYASGAVVTDGQGEPPFE
;
A
#
# COMPACT_ATOMS: atom_id res chain seq x y z
N ALA A 1 -23.12 -7.78 -7.30
CA ALA A 1 -21.72 -7.32 -7.24
C ALA A 1 -21.54 -6.21 -8.27
N ASN A 2 -20.90 -5.10 -7.91
CA ASN A 2 -20.59 -4.03 -8.85
C ASN A 2 -19.20 -4.27 -9.44
N THR A 3 -18.99 -3.88 -10.70
CA THR A 3 -17.68 -3.94 -11.35
C THR A 3 -16.79 -2.79 -10.87
N TRP A 4 -15.54 -3.12 -10.53
CA TRP A 4 -14.52 -2.15 -10.15
C TRP A 4 -13.21 -2.52 -10.83
N THR A 5 -12.50 -1.53 -11.35
CA THR A 5 -11.24 -1.68 -12.06
C THR A 5 -10.13 -0.95 -11.33
N VAL A 6 -8.94 -1.54 -11.33
CA VAL A 6 -7.76 -1.00 -10.65
C VAL A 6 -6.72 -0.58 -11.68
N ASN A 7 -6.13 0.60 -11.47
CA ASN A 7 -4.91 1.01 -12.16
C ASN A 7 -3.76 1.08 -11.16
N ASN A 8 -2.55 0.80 -11.60
CA ASN A 8 -1.31 1.10 -10.88
C ASN A 8 -0.84 2.50 -11.28
N CYS A 9 -1.26 3.53 -10.54
CA CYS A 9 -0.99 4.92 -10.91
C CYS A 9 -0.89 5.82 -9.68
N PHE A 10 0.12 6.69 -9.65
CA PHE A 10 0.27 7.72 -8.64
C PHE A 10 0.68 9.05 -9.30
N ALA A 11 0.23 10.17 -8.73
CA ALA A 11 0.64 11.50 -9.14
C ALA A 11 2.05 11.80 -8.62
N THR A 12 2.96 12.22 -9.50
CA THR A 12 4.31 12.67 -9.12
C THR A 12 4.31 14.08 -8.52
N HIS A 13 3.24 14.84 -8.77
CA HIS A 13 3.03 16.17 -8.21
C HIS A 13 1.52 16.36 -7.93
N MET A 14 1.17 16.81 -6.73
CA MET A 14 -0.22 16.84 -6.23
C MET A 14 -0.84 18.24 -6.18
N GLN A 15 -0.15 19.23 -6.75
CA GLN A 15 -0.55 20.63 -6.74
C GLN A 15 -0.29 21.25 -8.12
N LYS A 16 -1.13 22.21 -8.55
CA LYS A 16 -0.81 23.11 -9.65
C LYS A 16 -1.45 24.47 -9.39
N GLY A 17 -0.63 25.46 -9.03
CA GLY A 17 -1.13 26.76 -8.60
C GLY A 17 -2.04 26.62 -7.39
N ARG A 18 -3.34 26.92 -7.56
CA ARG A 18 -4.37 26.87 -6.50
C ARG A 18 -5.18 25.56 -6.50
N VAL A 19 -4.85 24.61 -7.36
CA VAL A 19 -5.54 23.32 -7.46
C VAL A 19 -4.71 22.25 -6.75
N PHE A 20 -5.36 21.47 -5.91
CA PHE A 20 -4.77 20.38 -5.13
C PHE A 20 -5.57 19.11 -5.38
N ILE A 21 -4.89 17.98 -5.53
CA ILE A 21 -5.50 16.66 -5.64
C ILE A 21 -5.10 15.80 -4.43
N MET A 22 -5.99 14.92 -4.00
CA MET A 22 -5.80 14.01 -2.87
C MET A 22 -6.66 12.76 -3.03
N GLY A 23 -6.37 11.71 -2.25
CA GLY A 23 -7.09 10.44 -2.35
C GLY A 23 -6.94 9.76 -3.72
N ASP A 24 -7.96 9.06 -4.17
CA ASP A 24 -7.98 8.33 -5.46
C ASP A 24 -7.69 9.20 -6.72
N ALA A 25 -7.79 10.52 -6.59
CA ALA A 25 -7.34 11.44 -7.64
C ALA A 25 -5.82 11.45 -7.81
N ALA A 26 -5.07 11.10 -6.75
CA ALA A 26 -3.61 11.10 -6.69
C ALA A 26 -2.99 9.71 -6.57
N HIS A 27 -3.71 8.70 -6.09
CA HIS A 27 -3.19 7.34 -5.94
C HIS A 27 -4.26 6.30 -6.24
N ARG A 28 -3.99 5.41 -7.20
CA ARG A 28 -4.88 4.31 -7.59
C ARG A 28 -4.10 3.01 -7.49
N HIS A 29 -4.69 2.03 -6.81
CA HIS A 29 -4.05 0.77 -6.48
C HIS A 29 -5.10 -0.27 -6.04
N PRO A 30 -4.74 -1.57 -5.98
CA PRO A 30 -5.66 -2.61 -5.51
C PRO A 30 -5.97 -2.42 -4.01
N PRO A 31 -7.00 -3.10 -3.47
CA PRO A 31 -7.43 -2.90 -2.08
C PRO A 31 -6.50 -3.61 -1.08
N SER A 32 -5.49 -4.36 -1.56
CA SER A 32 -4.43 -4.96 -0.75
C SER A 32 -3.85 -3.95 0.25
N ASN A 33 -3.57 -4.45 1.45
CA ASN A 33 -3.16 -3.68 2.64
C ASN A 33 -4.21 -2.70 3.23
N GLY A 34 -5.31 -2.38 2.56
CA GLY A 34 -6.32 -1.44 3.09
C GLY A 34 -5.84 0.01 3.20
N LEU A 35 -4.86 0.44 2.41
CA LEU A 35 -4.19 1.75 2.56
C LEU A 35 -4.99 2.94 2.01
N GLY A 36 -5.81 2.76 0.98
CA GLY A 36 -6.36 3.87 0.18
C GLY A 36 -7.19 4.88 0.97
N SER A 37 -8.17 4.41 1.75
CA SER A 37 -9.02 5.30 2.56
C SER A 37 -8.21 6.01 3.66
N ASN A 38 -7.29 5.29 4.31
CA ASN A 38 -6.45 5.84 5.36
C ASN A 38 -5.56 6.96 4.82
N THR A 39 -4.89 6.73 3.70
CA THR A 39 -4.03 7.72 3.05
C THR A 39 -4.84 8.92 2.54
N SER A 40 -6.04 8.71 2.00
CA SER A 40 -6.94 9.79 1.57
C SER A 40 -7.30 10.75 2.71
N ILE A 41 -7.61 10.20 3.89
CA ILE A 41 -7.90 11.00 5.09
C ILE A 41 -6.65 11.78 5.52
N GLN A 42 -5.49 11.14 5.52
CA GLN A 42 -4.22 11.78 5.88
C GLN A 42 -3.81 12.89 4.89
N ASP A 43 -4.11 12.74 3.59
CA ASP A 43 -3.88 13.79 2.60
C ASP A 43 -4.71 15.04 2.94
N GLY A 44 -5.99 14.85 3.23
CA GLY A 44 -6.88 15.94 3.66
C GLY A 44 -6.40 16.60 4.96
N PHE A 45 -5.97 15.78 5.92
CA PHE A 45 -5.43 16.28 7.19
C PHE A 45 -4.15 17.11 7.00
N ASN A 46 -3.24 16.67 6.13
CA ASN A 46 -2.00 17.39 5.82
C ASN A 46 -2.28 18.76 5.18
N LEU A 47 -3.25 18.83 4.25
CA LEU A 47 -3.52 20.04 3.47
C LEU A 47 -4.38 21.08 4.21
N ALA A 48 -5.39 20.64 4.97
CA ALA A 48 -6.43 21.52 5.50
C ALA A 48 -5.88 22.67 6.38
N TRP A 49 -4.96 22.36 7.29
CA TRP A 49 -4.40 23.38 8.19
C TRP A 49 -3.47 24.35 7.45
N LYS A 50 -2.73 23.87 6.44
CA LYS A 50 -1.85 24.69 5.60
C LYS A 50 -2.66 25.72 4.81
N LEU A 51 -3.75 25.27 4.18
CA LEU A 51 -4.70 26.16 3.53
C LEU A 51 -5.28 27.19 4.49
N ALA A 52 -5.72 26.77 5.68
CA ALA A 52 -6.27 27.68 6.68
C ALA A 52 -5.26 28.76 7.11
N LYS A 53 -3.99 28.41 7.29
CA LYS A 53 -2.92 29.36 7.63
C LYS A 53 -2.67 30.37 6.52
N VAL A 54 -2.63 29.94 5.27
CA VAL A 54 -2.41 30.84 4.12
C VAL A 54 -3.61 31.75 3.89
N VAL A 55 -4.83 31.21 3.91
CA VAL A 55 -6.06 32.01 3.71
C VAL A 55 -6.22 33.08 4.79
N LYS A 56 -5.84 32.78 6.03
CA LYS A 56 -5.87 33.74 7.15
C LYS A 56 -4.69 34.72 7.17
N GLY A 57 -3.78 34.66 6.19
CA GLY A 57 -2.58 35.52 6.14
C GLY A 57 -1.54 35.21 7.22
N GLN A 58 -1.61 34.03 7.85
CA GLN A 58 -0.70 33.61 8.94
C GLN A 58 0.54 32.89 8.42
N ALA A 59 0.56 32.51 7.15
CA ALA A 59 1.69 31.88 6.46
C ALA A 59 1.74 32.33 5.01
N GLY A 60 2.93 32.36 4.42
CA GLY A 60 3.12 32.60 2.99
C GLY A 60 2.66 31.41 2.14
N VAL A 61 2.39 31.66 0.86
CA VAL A 61 1.92 30.62 -0.10
C VAL A 61 2.90 29.45 -0.24
N GLY A 62 4.19 29.67 0.01
CA GLY A 62 5.22 28.62 -0.01
C GLY A 62 4.99 27.50 1.01
N LEU A 63 4.18 27.72 2.06
CA LEU A 63 3.75 26.64 2.95
C LEU A 63 2.97 25.56 2.18
N LEU A 64 2.21 25.92 1.15
CA LEU A 64 1.41 24.98 0.38
C LEU A 64 2.28 24.05 -0.48
N ASP A 65 3.45 24.52 -0.93
CA ASP A 65 4.37 23.72 -1.74
C ASP A 65 4.87 22.47 -0.99
N SER A 66 4.85 22.51 0.34
CA SER A 66 5.15 21.35 1.18
C SER A 66 4.15 20.19 1.01
N PHE A 67 2.91 20.45 0.60
CA PHE A 67 1.90 19.40 0.45
C PHE A 67 2.34 18.35 -0.56
N SER A 68 2.76 18.77 -1.77
CA SER A 68 3.21 17.82 -2.77
C SER A 68 4.54 17.16 -2.39
N ALA A 69 5.45 17.90 -1.76
CA ALA A 69 6.74 17.35 -1.32
C ALA A 69 6.55 16.23 -0.28
N GLU A 70 5.57 16.37 0.61
CA GLU A 70 5.29 15.40 1.67
C GLU A 70 4.41 14.24 1.23
N ARG A 71 3.39 14.51 0.39
CA ARG A 71 2.33 13.51 0.10
C ARG A 71 2.52 12.74 -1.19
N ALA A 72 3.19 13.29 -2.21
CA ALA A 72 3.46 12.56 -3.45
C ALA A 72 4.36 11.33 -3.23
N PRO A 73 5.41 11.36 -2.37
CA PRO A 73 6.17 10.17 -2.03
C PRO A 73 5.32 9.07 -1.37
N ILE A 74 4.38 9.46 -0.50
CA ILE A 74 3.46 8.52 0.16
C ILE A 74 2.50 7.88 -0.85
N ALA A 75 1.94 8.67 -1.78
CA ALA A 75 1.12 8.17 -2.87
C ALA A 75 1.86 7.07 -3.66
N ARG A 76 3.11 7.34 -4.07
CA ARG A 76 3.95 6.33 -4.74
C ARG A 76 4.18 5.09 -3.88
N GLN A 77 4.50 5.26 -2.59
CA GLN A 77 4.79 4.18 -1.66
C GLN A 77 3.60 3.22 -1.55
N ILE A 78 2.40 3.73 -1.30
CA ILE A 78 1.22 2.89 -1.09
C ILE A 78 0.78 2.18 -2.37
N VAL A 79 0.89 2.83 -3.53
CA VAL A 79 0.55 2.20 -4.82
C VAL A 79 1.52 1.05 -5.10
N THR A 80 2.81 1.29 -4.88
CA THR A 80 3.84 0.25 -5.07
C THR A 80 3.62 -0.92 -4.12
N ARG A 81 3.37 -0.67 -2.83
CA ARG A 81 3.17 -1.72 -1.83
C ARG A 81 1.92 -2.55 -2.12
N ALA A 82 0.78 -1.91 -2.39
CA ALA A 82 -0.47 -2.63 -2.64
C ALA A 82 -0.40 -3.51 -3.90
N ASN A 83 0.22 -3.02 -4.98
CA ASN A 83 0.44 -3.82 -6.19
C ASN A 83 1.43 -4.97 -5.96
N GLN A 84 2.43 -4.79 -5.12
CA GLN A 84 3.31 -5.88 -4.70
C GLN A 84 2.53 -6.94 -3.91
N SER A 85 1.75 -6.54 -2.91
CA SER A 85 1.00 -7.46 -2.06
C SER A 85 -0.02 -8.32 -2.82
N ILE A 86 -0.71 -7.79 -3.84
CA ILE A 86 -1.60 -8.61 -4.66
C ILE A 86 -0.83 -9.66 -5.49
N ALA A 87 0.34 -9.31 -6.03
CA ALA A 87 1.18 -10.24 -6.79
C ALA A 87 1.76 -11.38 -5.92
N GLU A 88 1.94 -11.12 -4.63
CA GLU A 88 2.50 -12.07 -3.65
C GLU A 88 1.51 -13.18 -3.22
N PHE A 89 0.30 -13.26 -3.78
CA PHE A 89 -0.66 -14.33 -3.49
C PHE A 89 -0.41 -15.65 -4.25
N GLY A 90 0.30 -15.60 -5.39
CA GLY A 90 0.56 -16.77 -6.24
C GLY A 90 1.04 -18.03 -5.49
N PRO A 91 2.03 -17.94 -4.58
CA PRO A 91 2.55 -19.08 -3.84
C PRO A 91 1.51 -19.83 -2.98
N ILE A 92 0.46 -19.15 -2.51
CA ILE A 92 -0.64 -19.82 -1.79
C ILE A 92 -1.40 -20.74 -2.74
N PHE A 93 -1.77 -20.24 -3.92
CA PHE A 93 -2.49 -21.02 -4.91
C PHE A 93 -1.65 -22.20 -5.42
N GLU A 94 -0.35 -21.97 -5.67
CA GLU A 94 0.60 -23.01 -6.06
C GLU A 94 0.69 -24.12 -4.98
N ALA A 95 0.82 -23.75 -3.71
CA ALA A 95 0.86 -24.72 -2.61
C ALA A 95 -0.44 -25.52 -2.46
N LEU A 96 -1.58 -24.99 -2.93
CA LEU A 96 -2.86 -25.69 -2.96
C LEU A 96 -3.06 -26.49 -4.26
N GLY A 97 -2.09 -26.50 -5.18
CA GLY A 97 -2.22 -27.16 -6.47
C GLY A 97 -3.27 -26.50 -7.37
N MET A 98 -3.53 -25.20 -7.17
CA MET A 98 -4.42 -24.37 -7.99
C MET A 98 -3.57 -23.67 -9.06
N ASP A 99 -3.19 -24.42 -10.10
CA ASP A 99 -2.27 -23.99 -11.16
C ASP A 99 -2.92 -23.10 -12.24
N GLY A 100 -3.98 -22.37 -11.89
CA GLY A 100 -4.71 -21.48 -12.80
C GLY A 100 -5.66 -22.19 -13.78
N GLY A 101 -5.81 -23.51 -13.68
CA GLY A 101 -6.81 -24.28 -14.42
C GLY A 101 -8.23 -24.17 -13.83
N VAL A 102 -9.24 -24.48 -14.64
CA VAL A 102 -10.67 -24.53 -14.24
C VAL A 102 -11.16 -25.94 -13.93
N ASP A 103 -10.23 -26.90 -13.82
CA ASP A 103 -10.55 -28.28 -13.44
C ASP A 103 -10.80 -28.34 -11.93
N HIS A 104 -12.07 -28.19 -11.56
CA HIS A 104 -12.52 -28.19 -10.18
C HIS A 104 -12.23 -29.53 -9.47
N ASP A 105 -12.30 -30.67 -10.17
CA ASP A 105 -12.05 -32.00 -9.59
C ASP A 105 -10.57 -32.18 -9.25
N LYS A 106 -9.68 -31.68 -10.11
CA LYS A 106 -8.25 -31.64 -9.82
C LYS A 106 -7.95 -30.74 -8.62
N ILE A 107 -8.54 -29.55 -8.56
CA ILE A 107 -8.36 -28.63 -7.42
C ILE A 107 -8.83 -29.31 -6.12
N HIS A 108 -10.00 -29.97 -6.14
CA HIS A 108 -10.53 -30.64 -4.96
C HIS A 108 -9.61 -31.77 -4.48
N ARG A 109 -9.16 -32.64 -5.39
CA ARG A 109 -8.22 -33.73 -5.07
C ARG A 109 -6.90 -33.20 -4.50
N ASN A 110 -6.34 -32.14 -5.07
CA ASN A 110 -5.10 -31.52 -4.57
C ASN A 110 -5.28 -30.92 -3.18
N MET A 111 -6.46 -30.37 -2.89
CA MET A 111 -6.82 -29.82 -1.58
C MET A 111 -7.03 -30.91 -0.52
N GLU A 112 -7.64 -32.03 -0.90
CA GLU A 112 -7.85 -33.20 -0.03
C GLU A 112 -6.54 -33.92 0.28
N ALA A 113 -5.70 -34.17 -0.73
CA ALA A 113 -4.42 -34.88 -0.58
C ALA A 113 -3.47 -34.21 0.43
N ARG A 114 -3.60 -32.90 0.63
CA ARG A 114 -2.87 -32.14 1.67
C ARG A 114 -3.08 -32.71 3.09
N ALA A 115 -4.22 -33.36 3.35
CA ALA A 115 -4.55 -33.95 4.64
C ALA A 115 -3.95 -35.35 4.86
N ASP A 116 -3.38 -35.98 3.82
CA ASP A 116 -2.86 -37.33 3.91
C ASP A 116 -1.61 -37.43 4.79
N ALA A 117 -1.36 -38.63 5.30
CA ALA A 117 -0.16 -39.01 6.05
C ALA A 117 0.98 -39.45 5.13
N THR A 118 1.29 -38.64 4.10
CA THR A 118 2.38 -38.90 3.14
C THR A 118 3.45 -37.80 3.17
N PRO A 119 4.70 -38.10 2.75
CA PRO A 119 5.75 -37.08 2.63
C PRO A 119 5.38 -35.94 1.66
N VAL A 120 4.63 -36.25 0.60
CA VAL A 120 4.15 -35.26 -0.38
C VAL A 120 3.19 -34.27 0.28
N ALA A 121 2.20 -34.78 1.03
CA ALA A 121 1.25 -33.96 1.76
C ALA A 121 1.95 -33.11 2.84
N GLU A 122 3.00 -33.63 3.48
CA GLU A 122 3.81 -32.86 4.42
C GLU A 122 4.55 -31.70 3.76
N ALA A 123 5.21 -31.94 2.63
CA ALA A 123 5.87 -30.89 1.85
C ALA A 123 4.86 -29.83 1.38
N GLN A 124 3.66 -30.23 0.96
CA GLN A 124 2.58 -29.32 0.56
C GLN A 124 2.12 -28.43 1.73
N ARG A 125 1.90 -29.01 2.92
CA ARG A 125 1.55 -28.24 4.13
C ARG A 125 2.65 -27.25 4.50
N GLU A 126 3.90 -27.63 4.37
CA GLU A 126 5.04 -26.75 4.67
C GLU A 126 5.15 -25.59 3.67
N ALA A 127 4.99 -25.86 2.38
CA ALA A 127 4.93 -24.80 1.35
C ALA A 127 3.79 -23.82 1.63
N LEU A 128 2.60 -24.32 1.98
CA LEU A 128 1.44 -23.50 2.34
C LEU A 128 1.71 -22.63 3.58
N ARG A 129 2.31 -23.20 4.64
CA ARG A 129 2.69 -22.44 5.85
C ARG A 129 3.65 -21.31 5.53
N LYS A 130 4.69 -21.58 4.73
CA LYS A 130 5.65 -20.55 4.29
C LYS A 130 4.98 -19.46 3.48
N ALA A 131 4.11 -19.82 2.54
CA ALA A 131 3.36 -18.87 1.73
C ALA A 131 2.44 -17.98 2.59
N ILE A 132 1.68 -18.56 3.53
CA ILE A 132 0.83 -17.80 4.46
C ILE A 132 1.66 -16.91 5.38
N ALA A 133 2.75 -17.43 5.96
CA ALA A 133 3.62 -16.66 6.84
C ALA A 133 4.22 -15.44 6.12
N PHE A 134 4.57 -15.57 4.84
CA PHE A 134 5.05 -14.46 4.02
C PHE A 134 3.98 -13.36 3.84
N LYS A 135 2.69 -13.71 3.82
CA LYS A 135 1.60 -12.72 3.75
C LYS A 135 1.48 -11.84 4.99
N LYS A 136 2.19 -12.14 6.08
CA LYS A 136 2.33 -11.22 7.22
C LYS A 136 2.76 -9.81 6.77
N TYR A 137 3.61 -9.71 5.74
CA TYR A 137 4.03 -8.41 5.18
C TYR A 137 2.90 -7.64 4.47
N GLU A 138 1.77 -8.26 4.17
CA GLU A 138 0.57 -7.56 3.71
C GLU A 138 -0.31 -7.10 4.88
N PHE A 139 -0.51 -7.97 5.87
CA PHE A 139 -1.49 -7.77 6.94
C PHE A 139 -0.94 -7.05 8.18
N ASP A 140 0.38 -7.07 8.39
CA ASP A 140 1.09 -6.37 9.47
C ASP A 140 2.08 -5.33 8.89
N ALA A 141 1.64 -4.54 7.92
CA ALA A 141 2.47 -3.56 7.23
C ALA A 141 2.64 -2.24 8.04
N HIS A 142 2.83 -2.35 9.35
CA HIS A 142 2.81 -1.22 10.31
C HIS A 142 3.80 -0.10 9.94
N GLY A 143 4.98 -0.46 9.42
CA GLY A 143 5.95 0.52 8.94
C GLY A 143 5.41 1.34 7.76
N VAL A 144 4.69 0.73 6.82
CA VAL A 144 4.05 1.46 5.71
C VAL A 144 2.92 2.35 6.24
N GLU A 145 2.18 1.89 7.23
CA GLU A 145 1.05 2.60 7.82
C GLU A 145 1.47 3.82 8.65
N MET A 146 2.60 3.74 9.36
CA MET A 146 2.95 4.70 10.43
C MET A 146 4.31 5.40 10.25
N ASN A 147 5.23 4.89 9.43
CA ASN A 147 6.55 5.52 9.24
C ASN A 147 6.56 6.58 8.14
N GLN A 148 5.59 7.50 8.14
CA GLN A 148 5.74 8.69 7.30
C GLN A 148 6.96 9.50 7.79
N ARG A 149 7.82 9.87 6.85
CA ARG A 149 8.97 10.75 7.04
C ARG A 149 8.87 11.87 6.01
N TYR A 150 8.91 13.11 6.48
CA TYR A 150 8.68 14.28 5.64
C TYR A 150 9.93 15.13 5.54
N ALA A 151 10.31 15.44 4.31
CA ALA A 151 11.34 16.41 3.98
C ALA A 151 10.72 17.51 3.11
N SER A 152 10.54 18.70 3.68
CA SER A 152 9.88 19.83 3.00
C SER A 152 10.26 21.16 3.66
N GLY A 153 9.88 22.27 3.03
CA GLY A 153 10.01 23.60 3.65
C GLY A 153 9.12 23.86 4.87
N ALA A 154 8.23 22.92 5.22
CA ALA A 154 7.42 22.97 6.44
C ALA A 154 8.05 22.20 7.62
N VAL A 155 9.21 21.57 7.42
CA VAL A 155 9.95 20.80 8.43
C VAL A 155 11.32 21.44 8.64
N VAL A 156 11.64 21.76 9.89
CA VAL A 156 12.98 22.20 10.29
C VAL A 156 13.65 21.02 10.99
N THR A 157 14.84 20.63 10.53
CA THR A 157 15.63 19.56 11.14
C THR A 157 16.65 20.13 12.13
N ASP A 158 17.09 19.31 13.07
CA ASP A 158 18.15 19.63 14.03
C ASP A 158 19.55 19.19 13.54
N GLY A 159 19.64 18.71 12.29
CA GLY A 159 20.86 18.20 11.68
C GLY A 159 21.22 16.75 12.04
N GLN A 160 20.41 16.07 12.86
CA GLN A 160 20.59 14.63 13.11
C GLN A 160 20.25 13.83 11.85
N GLY A 161 20.99 12.75 11.61
CA GLY A 161 20.69 11.83 10.52
C GLY A 161 19.37 11.09 10.76
N GLU A 162 18.60 10.86 9.70
CA GLU A 162 17.40 10.03 9.81
C GLU A 162 17.81 8.59 10.20
N PRO A 163 17.11 7.96 11.17
CA PRO A 163 17.35 6.56 11.49
C PRO A 163 17.01 5.67 10.28
N PRO A 164 17.70 4.53 10.13
CA PRO A 164 17.39 3.59 9.05
C PRO A 164 15.95 3.08 9.13
N PHE A 165 15.40 2.65 7.99
CA PHE A 165 14.19 1.82 7.99
C PHE A 165 14.58 0.42 8.50
N GLU A 166 14.22 0.12 9.75
CA GLU A 166 14.29 -1.22 10.33
C GLU A 166 13.06 -2.06 9.95
#